data_AF-K7RZW7-F1
#
_entry.id   AF-K7RZW7-F1
#
_cell.length_a   1.000
_cell.length_b   1.000
_cell.length_c   1.000
_cell.angle_alpha   90.00
_cell.angle_beta   90.00
_cell.angle_gamma   90.00
#
_symmetry.space_group_name_H-M   'P 1'
#
loop_
_entity.id
_entity.type
_entity.pdbx_description
1 polymer ?
#
loop_
_entity_poly.entity_id
_entity_poly.type
_entity_poly.pdbx_seq_one_letter_code
_entity_poly.pdbx_strand_id
1 'polypeptide(L)'
;MKRSISIFITCLLIAVLTMGGLLHSPASAAGTKTPVVKNGQLSIKGTQLVNRDGKAVQLKGISSHGLQWYGDFVNKDSLKWLRDDWGITVFRAAMYTADGGYIDNPSVKNKVKEAVETAKELGIYVIIDWHILNDGNPNQNKEKAKEFFKEMSSLYGNTPNVIYEIANEPNGDVNWKRDIKPYAEEVISVIRKNDPDNPIIVGTGTWSQDVNDAADDQLKDANVMYALHFYAGTHGQSLRDKANYALSKGAPIFVTEWGTSDASGNGGVFLDQSREWLNYLDSKKISWVNWNLSDKQESSSALKPGASKTGGWPLSDLTASGTFVRENIRGNKDSTKDGPETPAQDNPTQEKGVSVQYKAGDGSVNSNQIRPQLHIKNNGNTTVDLKGVTARYWYNAKNKGQNFDCDYTQIG
;
A
#
# COMPACT_ATOMS: atom_id res chain seq x y z
N MET A 1 18.14 94.34 2.07
CA MET A 1 18.89 94.10 0.82
C MET A 1 18.50 92.72 0.30
N LYS A 2 18.22 92.60 -1.00
CA LYS A 2 17.59 91.43 -1.64
C LYS A 2 18.53 90.21 -1.81
N ARG A 3 17.89 89.04 -2.01
CA ARG A 3 18.34 87.76 -2.64
C ARG A 3 18.93 86.72 -1.68
N SER A 4 18.78 85.40 -1.83
CA SER A 4 17.85 84.47 -2.49
C SER A 4 18.26 83.04 -2.02
N ILE A 5 17.28 82.17 -1.75
CA ILE A 5 17.19 80.70 -1.95
C ILE A 5 18.47 79.83 -1.81
N SER A 6 18.43 78.83 -0.90
CA SER A 6 18.51 77.39 -1.24
C SER A 6 18.35 76.50 0.01
N ILE A 7 17.39 75.57 -0.07
CA ILE A 7 17.13 74.50 0.90
C ILE A 7 18.04 73.33 0.54
N PHE A 8 18.90 72.91 1.47
CA PHE A 8 19.59 71.62 1.40
C PHE A 8 18.98 70.69 2.46
N ILE A 9 18.23 69.70 1.98
CA ILE A 9 17.81 68.53 2.76
C ILE A 9 18.97 67.54 2.72
N THR A 10 19.62 67.30 3.86
CA THR A 10 20.61 66.24 4.00
C THR A 10 19.91 65.01 4.57
N CYS A 11 19.60 64.05 3.70
CA CYS A 11 19.16 62.71 4.09
C CYS A 11 20.36 61.90 4.62
N LEU A 12 20.32 61.56 5.90
CA LEU A 12 21.25 60.61 6.52
C LEU A 12 20.73 59.18 6.26
N LEU A 13 21.37 58.46 5.35
CA LEU A 13 21.14 57.02 5.12
C LEU A 13 21.86 56.21 6.20
N ILE A 14 21.09 55.54 7.07
CA ILE A 14 21.59 54.45 7.92
C ILE A 14 21.52 53.17 7.10
N ALA A 15 22.68 52.61 6.77
CA ALA A 15 22.81 51.30 6.15
C ALA A 15 22.55 50.22 7.21
N VAL A 16 21.36 49.60 7.19
CA VAL A 16 21.08 48.35 7.90
C VAL A 16 21.35 47.21 6.92
N LEU A 17 22.43 46.45 7.16
CA LEU A 17 22.65 45.16 6.51
C LEU A 17 21.55 44.19 6.97
N THR A 18 20.56 43.94 6.12
CA THR A 18 19.66 42.79 6.26
C THR A 18 20.29 41.58 5.59
N MET A 19 20.92 40.71 6.37
CA MET A 19 21.11 39.31 5.98
C MET A 19 19.72 38.68 5.85
N GLY A 20 19.24 38.56 4.62
CA GLY A 20 18.04 37.82 4.27
C GLY A 20 18.27 36.32 4.46
N GLY A 21 18.27 35.87 5.71
CA GLY A 21 18.00 34.48 6.02
C GLY A 21 16.55 34.19 5.66
N LEU A 22 16.34 33.32 4.66
CA LEU A 22 15.05 32.69 4.40
C LEU A 22 14.64 31.90 5.65
N LEU A 23 13.96 32.59 6.57
CA LEU A 23 13.16 31.95 7.61
C LEU A 23 12.05 31.20 6.88
N HIS A 24 12.30 29.91 6.63
CA HIS A 24 11.23 28.96 6.38
C HIS A 24 10.28 29.07 7.56
N SER A 25 9.13 29.70 7.33
CA SER A 25 8.00 29.54 8.22
C SER A 25 7.69 28.04 8.24
N PRO A 26 7.72 27.35 9.39
CA PRO A 26 7.17 26.01 9.43
C PRO A 26 5.71 26.18 9.04
N ALA A 27 5.30 25.52 7.95
CA ALA A 27 3.91 25.40 7.62
C ALA A 27 3.21 24.92 8.90
N SER A 28 2.29 25.75 9.40
CA SER A 28 1.47 25.38 10.56
C SER A 28 0.71 24.11 10.16
N ALA A 29 1.15 22.97 10.69
CA ALA A 29 0.43 21.71 10.57
C ALA A 29 -0.84 21.85 11.41
N ALA A 30 -1.89 22.41 10.81
CA ALA A 30 -3.25 22.22 11.29
C ALA A 30 -3.48 20.71 11.36
N GLY A 31 -3.51 20.18 12.59
CA GLY A 31 -3.28 18.78 12.89
C GLY A 31 -4.14 17.81 12.08
N THR A 32 -3.50 17.11 11.13
CA THR A 32 -4.12 15.98 10.44
C THR A 32 -4.43 14.92 11.49
N LYS A 33 -5.73 14.71 11.79
CA LYS A 33 -6.15 13.62 12.68
C LYS A 33 -5.64 12.31 12.10
N THR A 34 -4.84 11.58 12.87
CA THR A 34 -4.31 10.26 12.49
C THR A 34 -5.45 9.28 12.18
N PRO A 35 -5.23 8.21 11.41
CA PRO A 35 -6.27 7.24 11.09
C PRO A 35 -7.09 6.76 12.30
N VAL A 36 -6.44 6.46 13.42
CA VAL A 36 -7.11 6.00 14.64
C VAL A 36 -7.80 7.15 15.39
N VAL A 37 -7.24 8.35 15.43
CA VAL A 37 -7.95 9.51 16.01
C VAL A 37 -9.23 9.82 15.21
N LYS A 38 -9.17 9.66 13.88
CA LYS A 38 -10.30 9.90 12.98
C LYS A 38 -11.39 8.83 13.12
N ASN A 39 -11.02 7.56 13.18
CA ASN A 39 -11.97 6.44 13.08
C ASN A 39 -12.30 5.82 14.44
N GLY A 40 -11.37 5.80 15.40
CA GLY A 40 -11.58 5.22 16.73
C GLY A 40 -11.73 3.70 16.70
N GLN A 41 -12.51 3.17 17.65
CA GLN A 41 -12.83 1.75 17.75
C GLN A 41 -13.47 1.25 16.45
N LEU A 42 -12.93 0.15 15.94
CA LEU A 42 -13.50 -0.54 14.78
C LEU A 42 -14.47 -1.62 15.25
N SER A 43 -15.50 -1.85 14.46
CA SER A 43 -16.43 -2.97 14.66
C SER A 43 -16.99 -3.44 13.32
N ILE A 44 -17.73 -4.54 13.33
CA ILE A 44 -18.34 -5.11 12.13
C ILE A 44 -19.85 -4.80 12.17
N LYS A 45 -20.38 -4.31 11.06
CA LYS A 45 -21.84 -4.12 10.87
C LYS A 45 -22.26 -4.69 9.52
N GLY A 46 -22.99 -5.80 9.55
CA GLY A 46 -23.24 -6.59 8.34
C GLY A 46 -21.90 -7.07 7.76
N THR A 47 -21.66 -6.82 6.48
CA THR A 47 -20.40 -7.19 5.81
C THR A 47 -19.30 -6.12 5.92
N GLN A 48 -19.55 -5.02 6.63
CA GLN A 48 -18.70 -3.84 6.60
C GLN A 48 -17.90 -3.67 7.87
N LEU A 49 -16.60 -3.38 7.72
CA LEU A 49 -15.79 -2.78 8.78
C LEU A 49 -16.24 -1.32 8.94
N VAL A 50 -16.64 -0.95 10.15
CA VAL A 50 -17.12 0.40 10.47
C VAL A 50 -16.28 1.03 11.57
N ASN A 51 -16.24 2.37 11.56
CA ASN A 51 -15.61 3.15 12.62
C ASN A 51 -16.55 3.35 13.83
N ARG A 52 -16.08 4.09 14.84
CA ARG A 52 -16.84 4.37 16.07
C ARG A 52 -18.18 5.07 15.84
N ASP A 53 -18.32 5.79 14.72
CA ASP A 53 -19.56 6.47 14.34
C ASP A 53 -20.48 5.57 13.48
N GLY A 54 -20.13 4.30 13.30
CA GLY A 54 -20.88 3.35 12.48
C GLY A 54 -20.75 3.57 10.96
N LYS A 55 -19.76 4.35 10.51
CA LYS A 55 -19.50 4.61 9.09
C LYS A 55 -18.52 3.60 8.54
N ALA A 56 -18.82 3.04 7.37
CA ALA A 56 -17.94 2.10 6.69
C ALA A 56 -16.56 2.72 6.41
N VAL A 57 -15.51 1.99 6.75
CA VAL A 57 -14.11 2.36 6.52
C VAL A 57 -13.41 1.30 5.71
N GLN A 58 -12.42 1.73 4.94
CA GLN A 58 -11.53 0.85 4.21
C GLN A 58 -10.10 1.17 4.64
N LEU A 59 -9.45 0.20 5.26
CA LEU A 59 -8.04 0.29 5.63
C LEU A 59 -7.20 -0.17 4.44
N LYS A 60 -6.15 0.59 4.13
CA LYS A 60 -5.19 0.30 3.06
C LYS A 60 -3.78 0.34 3.65
N GLY A 61 -2.97 -0.67 3.36
CA GLY A 61 -1.69 -0.84 4.04
C GLY A 61 -0.71 -1.77 3.35
N ILE A 62 0.38 -2.04 4.06
CA ILE A 62 1.45 -2.97 3.65
C ILE A 62 1.80 -3.90 4.81
N SER A 63 2.10 -5.15 4.47
CA SER A 63 2.56 -6.19 5.39
C SER A 63 4.09 -6.18 5.42
N SER A 64 4.68 -6.44 6.58
CA SER A 64 6.06 -6.93 6.60
C SER A 64 6.15 -8.24 5.80
N HIS A 65 7.35 -8.59 5.33
CA HIS A 65 7.67 -10.00 5.14
C HIS A 65 7.83 -10.67 6.53
N GLY A 66 8.15 -11.95 6.59
CA GLY A 66 8.48 -12.63 7.85
C GLY A 66 9.48 -11.86 8.72
N LEU A 67 9.05 -11.55 9.93
CA LEU A 67 9.78 -10.70 10.89
C LEU A 67 11.14 -11.29 11.30
N GLN A 68 11.30 -12.62 11.23
CA GLN A 68 12.56 -13.31 11.49
C GLN A 68 13.63 -13.06 10.42
N TRP A 69 13.22 -12.64 9.21
CA TRP A 69 14.13 -12.39 8.09
C TRP A 69 14.26 -10.91 7.75
N TYR A 70 13.16 -10.16 7.81
CA TYR A 70 13.09 -8.76 7.36
C TYR A 70 12.54 -7.82 8.43
N GLY A 71 12.63 -8.21 9.71
CA GLY A 71 12.18 -7.40 10.85
C GLY A 71 12.88 -6.05 10.99
N ASP A 72 14.04 -5.85 10.34
CA ASP A 72 14.75 -4.57 10.33
C ASP A 72 13.98 -3.46 9.63
N PHE A 73 13.13 -3.79 8.64
CA PHE A 73 12.22 -2.82 8.01
C PHE A 73 11.04 -2.44 8.89
N VAL A 74 10.85 -3.11 10.03
CA VAL A 74 9.75 -2.86 10.96
C VAL A 74 10.32 -2.10 12.16
N ASN A 75 10.22 -0.78 12.08
CA ASN A 75 10.69 0.16 13.10
C ASN A 75 9.88 1.46 13.02
N LYS A 76 10.10 2.36 13.99
CA LYS A 76 9.38 3.63 14.09
C LYS A 76 9.49 4.51 12.86
N ASP A 77 10.67 4.63 12.29
CA ASP A 77 10.94 5.55 11.19
C ASP A 77 10.34 5.05 9.87
N SER A 78 10.46 3.75 9.59
CA SER A 78 9.87 3.16 8.38
C SER A 78 8.35 3.21 8.41
N LEU A 79 7.70 2.88 9.54
CA LEU A 79 6.25 2.96 9.68
C LEU A 79 5.76 4.41 9.64
N LYS A 80 6.53 5.36 10.18
CA LYS A 80 6.23 6.79 10.06
C LYS A 80 6.32 7.25 8.61
N TRP A 81 7.35 6.84 7.88
CA TRP A 81 7.49 7.13 6.45
C TRP A 81 6.31 6.55 5.65
N LEU A 82 5.93 5.30 5.89
CA LEU A 82 4.77 4.69 5.24
C LEU A 82 3.47 5.45 5.55
N ARG A 83 3.27 5.91 6.78
CA ARG A 83 2.09 6.72 7.14
C ARG A 83 2.11 8.07 6.41
N ASP A 84 3.25 8.77 6.45
CA ASP A 84 3.35 10.16 6.00
C ASP A 84 3.46 10.27 4.47
N ASP A 85 4.22 9.37 3.84
CA ASP A 85 4.46 9.35 2.39
C ASP A 85 3.51 8.41 1.64
N TRP A 86 3.28 7.18 2.11
CA TRP A 86 2.38 6.27 1.38
C TRP A 86 0.92 6.50 1.76
N GLY A 87 0.67 7.04 2.95
CA GLY A 87 -0.69 7.24 3.46
C GLY A 87 -1.30 5.97 4.06
N ILE A 88 -0.49 5.01 4.51
CA ILE A 88 -1.03 3.77 5.09
C ILE A 88 -1.91 4.08 6.31
N THR A 89 -3.02 3.36 6.42
CA THR A 89 -3.89 3.43 7.62
C THR A 89 -3.74 2.21 8.51
N VAL A 90 -3.15 1.14 8.00
CA VAL A 90 -2.92 -0.12 8.70
C VAL A 90 -1.56 -0.69 8.30
N PHE A 91 -0.86 -1.31 9.24
CA PHE A 91 0.35 -2.11 9.01
C PHE A 91 0.11 -3.55 9.48
N ARG A 92 0.65 -4.56 8.78
CA ARG A 92 0.55 -5.96 9.21
C ARG A 92 1.92 -6.50 9.59
N ALA A 93 2.01 -7.07 10.80
CA ALA A 93 3.24 -7.65 11.32
C ALA A 93 3.18 -9.18 11.19
N ALA A 94 3.72 -9.70 10.08
CA ALA A 94 3.68 -11.13 9.72
C ALA A 94 4.67 -11.96 10.56
N MET A 95 4.20 -12.47 11.69
CA MET A 95 5.01 -13.27 12.61
C MET A 95 4.88 -14.75 12.24
N TYR A 96 5.78 -15.24 11.39
CA TYR A 96 5.85 -16.65 11.02
C TYR A 96 5.91 -17.51 12.27
N THR A 97 5.22 -18.63 12.23
CA THR A 97 5.24 -19.64 13.28
C THR A 97 6.34 -20.66 13.02
N ALA A 98 6.37 -21.20 11.80
CA ALA A 98 7.41 -22.09 11.29
C ALA A 98 8.58 -21.31 10.63
N ASP A 99 9.47 -22.02 9.93
CA ASP A 99 10.56 -21.47 9.12
C ASP A 99 11.51 -20.51 9.89
N GLY A 100 11.92 -20.92 11.10
CA GLY A 100 12.74 -20.08 11.97
C GLY A 100 11.97 -18.94 12.64
N GLY A 101 10.63 -18.95 12.53
CA GLY A 101 9.70 -18.03 13.16
C GLY A 101 9.50 -18.31 14.65
N TYR A 102 8.34 -17.95 15.19
CA TYR A 102 8.05 -17.89 16.62
C TYR A 102 8.24 -19.21 17.36
N ILE A 103 7.97 -20.35 16.73
CA ILE A 103 8.10 -21.66 17.37
C ILE A 103 9.58 -21.99 17.64
N ASP A 104 10.46 -21.69 16.69
CA ASP A 104 11.91 -21.91 16.83
C ASP A 104 12.61 -20.74 17.57
N ASN A 105 12.12 -19.52 17.35
CA ASN A 105 12.66 -18.28 17.87
C ASN A 105 11.56 -17.40 18.48
N PRO A 106 11.14 -17.67 19.73
CA PRO A 106 10.08 -16.90 20.38
C PRO A 106 10.40 -15.41 20.57
N SER A 107 11.66 -14.98 20.43
CA SER A 107 12.06 -13.59 20.57
C SER A 107 11.48 -12.68 19.48
N VAL A 108 11.08 -13.25 18.32
CA VAL A 108 10.45 -12.50 17.22
C VAL A 108 9.17 -11.77 17.66
N LYS A 109 8.48 -12.24 18.72
CA LYS A 109 7.33 -11.52 19.29
C LYS A 109 7.68 -10.12 19.79
N ASN A 110 8.94 -9.85 20.14
CA ASN A 110 9.36 -8.51 20.54
C ASN A 110 9.26 -7.53 19.37
N LYS A 111 9.48 -8.00 18.14
CA LYS A 111 9.29 -7.19 16.94
C LYS A 111 7.81 -6.91 16.65
N VAL A 112 6.92 -7.87 16.94
CA VAL A 112 5.46 -7.61 16.93
C VAL A 112 5.09 -6.52 17.93
N LYS A 113 5.59 -6.61 19.18
CA LYS A 113 5.35 -5.58 20.20
C LYS A 113 5.86 -4.21 19.77
N GLU A 114 7.04 -4.14 19.17
CA GLU A 114 7.58 -2.90 18.60
C GLU A 114 6.68 -2.32 17.51
N ALA A 115 6.19 -3.16 16.59
CA ALA A 115 5.25 -2.74 15.56
C ALA A 115 3.94 -2.20 16.16
N VAL A 116 3.40 -2.85 17.19
CA VAL A 116 2.17 -2.43 17.88
C VAL A 116 2.37 -1.09 18.60
N GLU A 117 3.44 -0.93 19.38
CA GLU A 117 3.75 0.33 20.06
C GLU A 117 3.98 1.48 19.07
N THR A 118 4.70 1.19 17.98
CA THR A 118 4.90 2.15 16.90
C THR A 118 3.57 2.56 16.26
N ALA A 119 2.69 1.61 15.95
CA ALA A 119 1.39 1.90 15.36
C ALA A 119 0.49 2.73 16.30
N LYS A 120 0.53 2.45 17.61
CA LYS A 120 -0.13 3.26 18.65
C LYS A 120 0.37 4.69 18.64
N GLU A 121 1.69 4.88 18.68
CA GLU A 121 2.30 6.21 18.68
C GLU A 121 1.96 6.99 17.39
N LEU A 122 2.02 6.32 16.24
CA LEU A 122 1.76 6.94 14.94
C LEU A 122 0.26 7.12 14.64
N GLY A 123 -0.62 6.51 15.43
CA GLY A 123 -2.06 6.57 15.28
C GLY A 123 -2.58 5.85 14.05
N ILE A 124 -1.94 4.75 13.66
CA ILE A 124 -2.40 3.83 12.60
C ILE A 124 -2.89 2.52 13.22
N TYR A 125 -3.67 1.74 12.48
CA TYR A 125 -4.05 0.38 12.89
C TYR A 125 -2.89 -0.60 12.68
N VAL A 126 -2.90 -1.72 13.39
CA VAL A 126 -1.92 -2.79 13.27
C VAL A 126 -2.59 -4.15 13.32
N ILE A 127 -2.23 -5.02 12.38
CA ILE A 127 -2.63 -6.43 12.37
C ILE A 127 -1.50 -7.24 13.00
N ILE A 128 -1.83 -7.94 14.09
CA ILE A 128 -0.96 -8.93 14.72
C ILE A 128 -1.28 -10.27 14.07
N ASP A 129 -0.39 -10.72 13.20
CA ASP A 129 -0.60 -11.90 12.38
C ASP A 129 0.18 -13.11 12.90
N TRP A 130 -0.56 -14.15 13.29
CA TRP A 130 -0.04 -15.49 13.56
C TRP A 130 0.11 -16.24 12.24
N HIS A 131 1.31 -16.09 11.66
CA HIS A 131 1.53 -16.35 10.25
C HIS A 131 1.87 -17.82 9.99
N ILE A 132 0.84 -18.69 10.07
CA ILE A 132 0.95 -20.07 9.62
C ILE A 132 1.07 -20.13 8.10
N LEU A 133 1.90 -21.05 7.60
CA LEU A 133 2.06 -21.30 6.17
C LEU A 133 2.47 -22.76 5.93
N ASN A 134 3.74 -23.10 6.19
CA ASN A 134 4.23 -24.47 6.06
C ASN A 134 3.65 -25.40 7.14
N ASP A 135 3.32 -24.85 8.32
CA ASP A 135 2.53 -25.47 9.37
C ASP A 135 1.01 -25.28 9.12
N GLY A 136 0.57 -25.64 7.92
CA GLY A 136 -0.72 -25.24 7.33
C GLY A 136 -1.99 -25.65 8.08
N ASN A 137 -1.94 -26.56 9.07
CA ASN A 137 -3.07 -26.80 9.96
C ASN A 137 -2.92 -25.96 11.24
N PRO A 138 -3.80 -24.98 11.51
CA PRO A 138 -3.68 -24.08 12.66
C PRO A 138 -3.69 -24.82 14.01
N ASN A 139 -4.15 -26.08 14.05
CA ASN A 139 -4.15 -26.89 15.26
C ASN A 139 -2.76 -27.40 15.67
N GLN A 140 -1.77 -27.41 14.77
CA GLN A 140 -0.42 -27.90 15.08
C GLN A 140 0.23 -27.16 16.25
N ASN A 141 0.06 -25.83 16.28
CA ASN A 141 0.65 -24.95 17.30
C ASN A 141 -0.41 -24.22 18.13
N LYS A 142 -1.63 -24.77 18.25
CA LYS A 142 -2.79 -24.08 18.86
C LYS A 142 -2.55 -23.59 20.29
N GLU A 143 -1.93 -24.39 21.14
CA GLU A 143 -1.67 -23.96 22.53
C GLU A 143 -0.67 -22.81 22.58
N LYS A 144 0.33 -22.78 21.69
CA LYS A 144 1.26 -21.66 21.55
C LYS A 144 0.57 -20.40 21.00
N ALA A 145 -0.36 -20.56 20.06
CA ALA A 145 -1.19 -19.46 19.58
C ALA A 145 -2.05 -18.87 20.72
N LYS A 146 -2.68 -19.72 21.54
CA LYS A 146 -3.47 -19.31 22.72
C LYS A 146 -2.61 -18.56 23.74
N GLU A 147 -1.41 -19.05 24.05
CA GLU A 147 -0.45 -18.35 24.92
C GLU A 147 -0.08 -16.97 24.36
N PHE A 148 0.28 -16.92 23.07
CA PHE A 148 0.67 -15.68 22.39
C PHE A 148 -0.46 -14.65 22.36
N PHE A 149 -1.65 -15.04 21.91
CA PHE A 149 -2.79 -14.12 21.82
C PHE A 149 -3.34 -13.73 23.20
N LYS A 150 -3.21 -14.58 24.23
CA LYS A 150 -3.46 -14.17 25.61
C LYS A 150 -2.53 -13.05 26.05
N GLU A 151 -1.23 -13.15 25.71
CA GLU A 151 -0.25 -12.11 26.02
C GLU A 151 -0.56 -10.80 25.26
N MET A 152 -0.75 -10.88 23.94
CA MET A 152 -1.01 -9.69 23.10
C MET A 152 -2.30 -8.98 23.48
N SER A 153 -3.39 -9.72 23.71
CA SER A 153 -4.68 -9.14 24.12
C SER A 153 -4.65 -8.56 25.53
N SER A 154 -3.89 -9.16 26.45
CA SER A 154 -3.68 -8.58 27.80
C SER A 154 -2.93 -7.25 27.74
N LEU A 155 -1.90 -7.15 26.88
CA LEU A 155 -1.09 -5.95 26.72
C LEU A 155 -1.83 -4.83 25.97
N TYR A 156 -2.58 -5.19 24.92
CA TYR A 156 -3.04 -4.25 23.92
C TYR A 156 -4.56 -4.23 23.69
N GLY A 157 -5.33 -5.05 24.41
CA GLY A 157 -6.77 -5.15 24.21
C GLY A 157 -7.56 -3.88 24.50
N ASN A 158 -6.98 -2.95 25.26
CA ASN A 158 -7.60 -1.67 25.59
C ASN A 158 -7.23 -0.54 24.59
N THR A 159 -6.66 -0.86 23.43
CA THR A 159 -6.38 0.13 22.38
C THR A 159 -7.15 -0.19 21.10
N PRO A 160 -7.72 0.81 20.41
CA PRO A 160 -8.48 0.58 19.18
C PRO A 160 -7.59 0.25 17.96
N ASN A 161 -6.26 0.32 18.11
CA ASN A 161 -5.32 0.13 17.01
C ASN A 161 -5.23 -1.34 16.56
N VAL A 162 -5.45 -2.29 17.47
CA VAL A 162 -5.11 -3.69 17.26
C VAL A 162 -6.22 -4.43 16.53
N ILE A 163 -5.81 -5.23 15.56
CA ILE A 163 -6.59 -6.24 14.87
C ILE A 163 -5.81 -7.55 15.01
N TYR A 164 -6.47 -8.64 15.37
CA TYR A 164 -5.80 -9.95 15.49
C TYR A 164 -6.07 -10.78 14.25
N GLU A 165 -5.04 -11.28 13.58
CA GLU A 165 -5.17 -12.28 12.53
C GLU A 165 -4.64 -13.61 13.07
N ILE A 166 -5.58 -14.53 13.38
CA ILE A 166 -5.25 -15.68 14.23
C ILE A 166 -4.65 -16.85 13.47
N ALA A 167 -4.77 -16.88 12.15
CA ALA A 167 -4.15 -17.87 11.29
C ALA A 167 -4.09 -17.32 9.86
N ASN A 168 -2.89 -16.98 9.38
CA ASN A 168 -2.66 -16.46 8.03
C ASN A 168 -3.28 -17.32 6.93
N GLU A 169 -2.74 -18.52 6.69
CA GLU A 169 -3.12 -19.33 5.53
C GLU A 169 -3.29 -20.82 5.88
N PRO A 170 -4.45 -21.21 6.43
CA PRO A 170 -4.81 -22.62 6.51
C PRO A 170 -4.75 -23.29 5.12
N ASN A 171 -3.99 -24.38 4.99
CA ASN A 171 -3.76 -25.04 3.70
C ASN A 171 -3.41 -26.55 3.83
N GLY A 172 -3.33 -27.24 2.69
CA GLY A 172 -3.16 -28.70 2.64
C GLY A 172 -4.48 -29.45 2.90
N ASP A 173 -4.41 -30.60 3.60
CA ASP A 173 -5.60 -31.32 4.07
C ASP A 173 -6.18 -30.64 5.33
N VAL A 174 -6.74 -29.45 5.12
CA VAL A 174 -7.32 -28.60 6.16
C VAL A 174 -8.62 -28.02 5.63
N ASN A 175 -9.70 -28.10 6.40
CA ASN A 175 -10.98 -27.51 6.01
C ASN A 175 -11.64 -26.73 7.15
N TRP A 176 -12.58 -25.86 6.77
CA TRP A 176 -13.25 -24.93 7.68
C TRP A 176 -13.86 -25.61 8.91
N LYS A 177 -14.75 -26.59 8.67
CA LYS A 177 -15.56 -27.20 9.73
C LYS A 177 -14.75 -28.09 10.67
N ARG A 178 -13.81 -28.86 10.14
CA ARG A 178 -13.02 -29.83 10.92
C ARG A 178 -11.90 -29.15 11.71
N ASP A 179 -11.20 -28.20 11.09
CA ASP A 179 -9.91 -27.74 11.59
C ASP A 179 -9.93 -26.25 12.00
N ILE A 180 -10.40 -25.37 11.11
CA ILE A 180 -10.21 -23.92 11.24
C ILE A 180 -11.21 -23.31 12.22
N LYS A 181 -12.52 -23.61 12.07
CA LYS A 181 -13.57 -23.06 12.93
C LYS A 181 -13.38 -23.48 14.40
N PRO A 182 -13.13 -24.76 14.74
CA PRO A 182 -12.86 -25.15 16.12
C PRO A 182 -11.61 -24.49 16.71
N TYR A 183 -10.54 -24.35 15.91
CA TYR A 183 -9.35 -23.59 16.30
C TYR A 183 -9.71 -22.14 16.65
N ALA A 184 -10.46 -21.48 15.75
CA ALA A 184 -10.84 -20.08 15.91
C ALA A 184 -11.71 -19.88 17.16
N GLU A 185 -12.69 -20.74 17.42
CA GLU A 185 -13.55 -20.66 18.61
C GLU A 185 -12.73 -20.70 19.92
N GLU A 186 -11.69 -21.54 19.99
CA GLU A 186 -10.80 -21.58 21.16
C GLU A 186 -9.93 -20.34 21.31
N VAL A 187 -9.29 -19.88 20.22
CA VAL A 187 -8.39 -18.71 20.27
C VAL A 187 -9.17 -17.41 20.50
N ILE A 188 -10.32 -17.23 19.86
CA ILE A 188 -11.23 -16.09 20.08
C ILE A 188 -11.66 -16.06 21.55
N SER A 189 -12.06 -17.20 22.12
CA SER A 189 -12.42 -17.27 23.55
C SER A 189 -11.29 -16.83 24.48
N VAL A 190 -10.03 -17.07 24.11
CA VAL A 190 -8.86 -16.58 24.87
C VAL A 190 -8.69 -15.08 24.70
N ILE A 191 -8.77 -14.54 23.48
CA ILE A 191 -8.65 -13.10 23.22
C ILE A 191 -9.76 -12.32 23.94
N ARG A 192 -11.01 -12.77 23.82
CA ARG A 192 -12.20 -12.11 24.39
C ARG A 192 -12.23 -12.02 25.92
N LYS A 193 -11.38 -12.78 26.62
CA LYS A 193 -11.20 -12.62 28.08
C LYS A 193 -10.48 -11.32 28.45
N ASN A 194 -9.64 -10.80 27.55
CA ASN A 194 -8.86 -9.59 27.77
C ASN A 194 -9.32 -8.42 26.88
N ASP A 195 -9.85 -8.72 25.69
CA ASP A 195 -10.23 -7.75 24.67
C ASP A 195 -11.63 -8.08 24.10
N PRO A 196 -12.69 -7.42 24.61
CA PRO A 196 -14.06 -7.80 24.29
C PRO A 196 -14.51 -7.42 22.87
N ASP A 197 -13.82 -6.53 22.16
CA ASP A 197 -14.41 -5.86 21.00
C ASP A 197 -13.48 -5.53 19.82
N ASN A 198 -12.15 -5.64 19.91
CA ASN A 198 -11.31 -5.43 18.73
C ASN A 198 -11.57 -6.47 17.63
N PRO A 199 -11.44 -6.10 16.34
CA PRO A 199 -11.65 -7.04 15.25
C PRO A 199 -10.70 -8.25 15.30
N ILE A 200 -11.24 -9.42 15.00
CA ILE A 200 -10.47 -10.66 14.81
C ILE A 200 -10.67 -11.13 13.36
N ILE A 201 -9.58 -11.43 12.67
CA ILE A 201 -9.55 -11.96 11.32
C ILE A 201 -9.14 -13.44 11.39
N VAL A 202 -9.92 -14.29 10.74
CA VAL A 202 -9.70 -15.74 10.70
C VAL A 202 -9.39 -16.16 9.26
N GLY A 203 -8.24 -16.79 9.06
CA GLY A 203 -7.88 -17.39 7.76
C GLY A 203 -8.87 -18.46 7.32
N THR A 204 -8.99 -18.67 6.02
CA THR A 204 -9.88 -19.69 5.44
C THR A 204 -9.08 -20.79 4.74
N GLY A 205 -9.76 -21.85 4.27
CA GLY A 205 -9.09 -22.95 3.57
C GLY A 205 -8.40 -22.50 2.27
N THR A 206 -7.50 -23.37 1.79
CA THR A 206 -6.73 -23.20 0.54
C THR A 206 -6.02 -21.85 0.49
N TRP A 207 -5.13 -21.61 1.45
CA TRP A 207 -4.36 -20.36 1.58
C TRP A 207 -5.28 -19.14 1.64
N SER A 208 -6.28 -19.20 2.53
CA SER A 208 -7.25 -18.13 2.72
C SER A 208 -8.01 -17.74 1.44
N GLN A 209 -8.47 -18.73 0.66
CA GLN A 209 -9.28 -18.50 -0.54
C GLN A 209 -10.74 -18.97 -0.39
N ASP A 210 -11.00 -19.96 0.47
CA ASP A 210 -12.31 -20.59 0.63
C ASP A 210 -13.23 -19.84 1.60
N VAL A 211 -13.41 -18.53 1.35
CA VAL A 211 -14.35 -17.69 2.10
C VAL A 211 -15.81 -18.14 1.99
N ASN A 212 -16.15 -18.91 0.96
CA ASN A 212 -17.47 -19.52 0.80
C ASN A 212 -17.79 -20.50 1.93
N ASP A 213 -16.82 -21.32 2.36
CA ASP A 213 -17.04 -22.31 3.42
C ASP A 213 -17.25 -21.62 4.77
N ALA A 214 -16.46 -20.57 5.03
CA ALA A 214 -16.63 -19.75 6.21
C ALA A 214 -17.99 -19.02 6.23
N ALA A 215 -18.45 -18.56 5.07
CA ALA A 215 -19.72 -17.87 4.94
C ALA A 215 -20.94 -18.77 5.13
N ASP A 216 -20.82 -20.06 4.82
CA ASP A 216 -21.88 -21.06 5.03
C ASP A 216 -21.96 -21.57 6.48
N ASP A 217 -20.87 -21.46 7.25
CA ASP A 217 -20.82 -21.88 8.65
C ASP A 217 -20.06 -20.86 9.53
N GLN A 218 -20.60 -19.64 9.60
CA GLN A 218 -19.97 -18.50 10.27
C GLN A 218 -19.73 -18.69 11.77
N LEU A 219 -18.78 -17.92 12.30
CA LEU A 219 -18.45 -17.82 13.73
C LEU A 219 -19.49 -16.92 14.42
N LYS A 220 -19.71 -17.12 15.71
CA LYS A 220 -20.73 -16.38 16.49
C LYS A 220 -20.26 -15.01 16.97
N ASP A 221 -18.96 -14.76 17.02
CA ASP A 221 -18.40 -13.49 17.49
C ASP A 221 -18.77 -12.36 16.52
N ALA A 222 -19.32 -11.27 17.05
CA ALA A 222 -19.88 -10.20 16.25
C ALA A 222 -18.82 -9.35 15.54
N ASN A 223 -17.55 -9.40 15.98
CA ASN A 223 -16.45 -8.61 15.44
C ASN A 223 -15.40 -9.48 14.74
N VAL A 224 -15.84 -10.59 14.13
CA VAL A 224 -15.00 -11.44 13.28
C VAL A 224 -15.10 -11.05 11.80
N MET A 225 -13.98 -11.13 11.09
CA MET A 225 -13.88 -11.09 9.64
C MET A 225 -13.13 -12.31 9.11
N TYR A 226 -13.32 -12.62 7.83
CA TYR A 226 -12.67 -13.75 7.15
C TYR A 226 -11.58 -13.24 6.20
N ALA A 227 -10.40 -13.84 6.28
CA ALA A 227 -9.31 -13.49 5.38
C ALA A 227 -9.61 -13.96 3.96
N LEU A 228 -9.24 -13.14 2.97
CA LEU A 228 -9.20 -13.53 1.57
C LEU A 228 -7.84 -13.12 0.99
N HIS A 229 -7.02 -14.08 0.59
CA HIS A 229 -5.73 -13.79 -0.05
C HIS A 229 -5.77 -14.00 -1.54
N PHE A 230 -5.09 -13.13 -2.28
CA PHE A 230 -4.94 -13.29 -3.72
C PHE A 230 -3.58 -12.80 -4.21
N TYR A 231 -3.19 -13.35 -5.33
CA TYR A 231 -1.97 -12.99 -6.05
C TYR A 231 -2.34 -12.78 -7.51
N ALA A 232 -2.11 -11.57 -8.02
CA ALA A 232 -2.67 -11.10 -9.28
C ALA A 232 -2.21 -11.89 -10.51
N GLY A 233 -1.06 -12.57 -10.45
CA GLY A 233 -0.61 -13.47 -11.52
C GLY A 233 -1.35 -14.81 -11.59
N THR A 234 -2.11 -15.16 -10.56
CA THR A 234 -2.77 -16.46 -10.43
C THR A 234 -4.28 -16.35 -10.29
N HIS A 235 -4.76 -15.33 -9.57
CA HIS A 235 -6.13 -15.26 -9.09
C HIS A 235 -6.90 -14.11 -9.75
N GLY A 236 -8.14 -14.39 -10.17
CA GLY A 236 -8.99 -13.41 -10.85
C GLY A 236 -10.48 -13.57 -10.58
N GLN A 237 -11.28 -13.53 -11.65
CA GLN A 237 -12.74 -13.40 -11.52
C GLN A 237 -13.38 -14.50 -10.65
N SER A 238 -12.94 -15.74 -10.76
CA SER A 238 -13.48 -16.86 -9.97
C SER A 238 -13.34 -16.63 -8.46
N LEU A 239 -12.23 -16.07 -8.00
CA LEU A 239 -12.02 -15.76 -6.58
C LEU A 239 -12.81 -14.52 -6.14
N ARG A 240 -13.00 -13.52 -7.03
CA ARG A 240 -13.93 -12.41 -6.79
C ARG A 240 -15.38 -12.91 -6.67
N ASP A 241 -15.77 -13.94 -7.42
CA ASP A 241 -17.09 -14.53 -7.34
C ASP A 241 -17.31 -15.28 -6.02
N LYS A 242 -16.29 -16.00 -5.51
CA LYS A 242 -16.29 -16.55 -4.14
C LYS A 242 -16.46 -15.46 -3.09
N ALA A 243 -15.75 -14.35 -3.23
CA ALA A 243 -15.89 -13.20 -2.33
C ALA A 243 -17.30 -12.59 -2.39
N ASN A 244 -17.88 -12.44 -3.59
CA ASN A 244 -19.26 -11.97 -3.75
C ASN A 244 -20.27 -12.92 -3.08
N TYR A 245 -20.08 -14.24 -3.22
CA TYR A 245 -20.91 -15.23 -2.54
C TYR A 245 -20.84 -15.06 -1.02
N ALA A 246 -19.64 -15.00 -0.45
CA ALA A 246 -19.46 -14.82 0.98
C ALA A 246 -20.11 -13.53 1.51
N LEU A 247 -19.93 -12.40 0.81
CA LEU A 247 -20.61 -11.14 1.15
C LEU A 247 -22.14 -11.27 1.07
N SER A 248 -22.68 -11.99 0.08
CA SER A 248 -24.13 -12.20 -0.05
C SER A 248 -24.72 -13.00 1.11
N LYS A 249 -23.91 -13.82 1.78
CA LYS A 249 -24.25 -14.59 2.99
C LYS A 249 -24.05 -13.79 4.28
N GLY A 250 -23.66 -12.51 4.18
CA GLY A 250 -23.41 -11.64 5.32
C GLY A 250 -22.03 -11.79 5.95
N ALA A 251 -21.12 -12.57 5.36
CA ALA A 251 -19.78 -12.79 5.89
C ALA A 251 -18.86 -11.60 5.54
N PRO A 252 -18.34 -10.86 6.52
CA PRO A 252 -17.40 -9.76 6.29
C PRO A 252 -16.02 -10.28 5.89
N ILE A 253 -15.41 -9.65 4.88
CA ILE A 253 -14.10 -10.05 4.32
C ILE A 253 -13.06 -8.96 4.58
N PHE A 254 -11.84 -9.37 4.91
CA PHE A 254 -10.65 -8.52 4.92
C PHE A 254 -9.58 -9.20 4.06
N VAL A 255 -8.96 -8.47 3.12
CA VAL A 255 -7.81 -8.99 2.35
C VAL A 255 -6.52 -8.69 3.13
N THR A 256 -6.18 -9.53 4.11
CA THR A 256 -5.02 -9.30 4.98
C THR A 256 -3.69 -9.50 4.28
N GLU A 257 -3.71 -10.16 3.11
CA GLU A 257 -2.57 -10.30 2.24
C GLU A 257 -2.97 -10.32 0.76
N TRP A 258 -2.23 -9.58 -0.08
CA TRP A 258 -2.28 -9.77 -1.53
C TRP A 258 -0.98 -9.35 -2.21
N GLY A 259 -0.61 -10.03 -3.30
CA GLY A 259 0.59 -9.73 -4.08
C GLY A 259 0.29 -9.28 -5.51
N THR A 260 1.12 -8.39 -6.07
CA THR A 260 1.10 -8.06 -7.50
C THR A 260 1.66 -9.19 -8.36
N SER A 261 2.34 -10.16 -7.76
CA SER A 261 2.95 -11.31 -8.43
C SER A 261 1.97 -12.46 -8.64
N ASP A 262 2.46 -13.57 -9.20
CA ASP A 262 1.80 -14.86 -9.03
C ASP A 262 1.92 -15.38 -7.58
N ALA A 263 1.24 -16.49 -7.28
CA ALA A 263 1.17 -17.08 -5.93
C ALA A 263 2.52 -17.57 -5.37
N SER A 264 3.59 -17.61 -6.17
CA SER A 264 4.94 -17.92 -5.66
C SER A 264 5.61 -16.73 -4.96
N GLY A 265 5.05 -15.52 -5.10
CA GLY A 265 5.68 -14.28 -4.65
C GLY A 265 6.69 -13.69 -5.65
N ASN A 266 7.02 -14.39 -6.75
CA ASN A 266 8.11 -14.00 -7.65
C ASN A 266 7.80 -14.03 -9.16
N GLY A 267 6.78 -14.72 -9.66
CA GLY A 267 6.59 -15.01 -11.10
C GLY A 267 6.18 -13.85 -12.01
N GLY A 268 6.61 -12.63 -11.71
CA GLY A 268 6.34 -11.41 -12.46
C GLY A 268 5.48 -10.42 -11.69
N VAL A 269 5.10 -9.32 -12.35
CA VAL A 269 4.25 -8.26 -11.79
C VAL A 269 3.05 -8.04 -12.73
N PHE A 270 1.84 -8.20 -12.22
CA PHE A 270 0.59 -8.25 -12.99
C PHE A 270 -0.31 -7.05 -12.66
N LEU A 271 0.09 -5.85 -13.11
CA LEU A 271 -0.53 -4.59 -12.68
C LEU A 271 -1.96 -4.37 -13.17
N ASP A 272 -2.32 -4.86 -14.36
CA ASP A 272 -3.68 -4.74 -14.87
C ASP A 272 -4.66 -5.55 -14.01
N GLN A 273 -4.31 -6.80 -13.73
CA GLN A 273 -5.09 -7.67 -12.85
C GLN A 273 -5.11 -7.15 -11.41
N SER A 274 -4.00 -6.59 -10.93
CA SER A 274 -3.94 -5.93 -9.61
C SER A 274 -4.92 -4.76 -9.55
N ARG A 275 -5.00 -3.94 -10.61
CA ARG A 275 -5.92 -2.81 -10.70
C ARG A 275 -7.39 -3.27 -10.73
N GLU A 276 -7.71 -4.36 -11.43
CA GLU A 276 -9.05 -4.95 -11.37
C GLU A 276 -9.44 -5.36 -9.96
N TRP A 277 -8.54 -6.03 -9.24
CA TRP A 277 -8.75 -6.40 -7.84
C TRP A 277 -8.96 -5.17 -6.96
N LEU A 278 -8.07 -4.17 -7.02
CA LEU A 278 -8.20 -2.98 -6.18
C LEU A 278 -9.50 -2.20 -6.47
N ASN A 279 -9.93 -2.11 -7.73
CA ASN A 279 -11.22 -1.54 -8.09
C ASN A 279 -12.39 -2.34 -7.49
N TYR A 280 -12.31 -3.67 -7.52
CA TYR A 280 -13.30 -4.54 -6.89
C TYR A 280 -13.36 -4.32 -5.37
N LEU A 281 -12.21 -4.32 -4.68
CA LEU A 281 -12.15 -4.09 -3.23
C LEU A 281 -12.69 -2.72 -2.85
N ASP A 282 -12.33 -1.67 -3.60
CA ASP A 282 -12.84 -0.31 -3.39
C ASP A 282 -14.37 -0.25 -3.57
N SER A 283 -14.93 -0.95 -4.59
CA SER A 283 -16.37 -1.00 -4.83
C SER A 283 -17.17 -1.66 -3.69
N LYS A 284 -16.53 -2.54 -2.92
CA LYS A 284 -17.11 -3.27 -1.78
C LYS A 284 -16.69 -2.71 -0.42
N LYS A 285 -15.81 -1.70 -0.41
CA LYS A 285 -15.10 -1.17 0.78
C LYS A 285 -14.38 -2.26 1.59
N ILE A 286 -13.81 -3.25 0.90
CA ILE A 286 -13.00 -4.29 1.54
C ILE A 286 -11.61 -3.72 1.83
N SER A 287 -11.20 -3.80 3.09
CA SER A 287 -9.86 -3.38 3.53
C SER A 287 -8.81 -4.35 3.01
N TRP A 288 -7.60 -3.85 2.77
CA TRP A 288 -6.53 -4.66 2.21
C TRP A 288 -5.13 -4.28 2.68
N VAL A 289 -4.22 -5.25 2.64
CA VAL A 289 -2.80 -5.09 2.94
C VAL A 289 -1.95 -5.82 1.90
N ASN A 290 -1.03 -5.10 1.26
CA ASN A 290 -0.15 -5.68 0.23
C ASN A 290 1.05 -6.44 0.85
N TRP A 291 1.42 -7.56 0.22
CA TRP A 291 2.68 -8.29 0.42
C TRP A 291 3.74 -7.82 -0.60
N ASN A 292 4.92 -7.34 -0.22
CA ASN A 292 5.42 -7.10 1.15
C ASN A 292 6.46 -5.96 1.24
N LEU A 293 6.67 -5.45 2.45
CA LEU A 293 7.75 -4.54 2.82
C LEU A 293 9.05 -5.33 3.09
N SER A 294 9.79 -5.62 2.03
CA SER A 294 11.18 -6.09 2.10
C SER A 294 11.94 -5.71 0.84
N ASP A 295 13.25 -5.96 0.86
CA ASP A 295 14.15 -5.87 -0.29
C ASP A 295 14.58 -7.26 -0.80
N LYS A 296 13.78 -8.29 -0.52
CA LYS A 296 14.00 -9.62 -1.08
C LYS A 296 13.98 -9.53 -2.60
N GLN A 297 14.85 -10.30 -3.25
CA GLN A 297 14.89 -10.37 -4.70
C GLN A 297 13.74 -11.23 -5.24
N GLU A 298 12.51 -10.74 -5.07
CA GLU A 298 11.29 -11.35 -5.60
C GLU A 298 10.33 -10.28 -6.14
N SER A 299 9.51 -10.63 -7.12
CA SER A 299 8.62 -9.67 -7.80
C SER A 299 7.61 -8.96 -6.89
N SER A 300 7.16 -9.59 -5.79
CA SER A 300 6.19 -8.99 -4.86
C SER A 300 6.80 -7.96 -3.90
N SER A 301 8.12 -8.00 -3.67
CA SER A 301 8.80 -7.10 -2.73
C SER A 301 8.67 -5.65 -3.16
N ALA A 302 8.32 -4.77 -2.21
CA ALA A 302 8.09 -3.36 -2.49
C ALA A 302 9.38 -2.57 -2.73
N LEU A 303 10.50 -3.02 -2.14
CA LEU A 303 11.78 -2.30 -2.15
C LEU A 303 12.83 -3.05 -2.97
N LYS A 304 13.74 -2.30 -3.59
CA LYS A 304 14.92 -2.87 -4.26
C LYS A 304 16.00 -3.22 -3.24
N PRO A 305 16.88 -4.19 -3.55
CA PRO A 305 18.04 -4.51 -2.71
C PRO A 305 18.83 -3.26 -2.32
N GLY A 306 19.10 -3.12 -1.02
CA GLY A 306 19.89 -2.00 -0.48
C GLY A 306 19.06 -0.77 -0.09
N ALA A 307 17.74 -0.78 -0.27
CA ALA A 307 16.87 0.26 0.24
C ALA A 307 17.04 0.43 1.76
N SER A 308 16.95 1.69 2.23
CA SER A 308 17.08 2.02 3.65
C SER A 308 16.10 1.23 4.52
N LYS A 309 16.54 0.71 5.66
CA LYS A 309 15.65 -0.01 6.60
C LYS A 309 14.71 0.93 7.36
N THR A 310 14.95 2.24 7.36
CA THR A 310 14.24 3.25 8.16
C THR A 310 13.33 4.17 7.34
N GLY A 311 13.05 3.84 6.07
CA GLY A 311 12.23 4.69 5.20
C GLY A 311 13.03 5.73 4.43
N GLY A 312 12.37 6.79 3.96
CA GLY A 312 12.97 7.84 3.14
C GLY A 312 13.25 7.41 1.70
N TRP A 313 12.49 6.44 1.18
CA TRP A 313 12.74 5.82 -0.12
C TRP A 313 12.38 6.77 -1.28
N PRO A 314 13.35 7.19 -2.10
CA PRO A 314 13.03 7.75 -3.41
C PRO A 314 12.37 6.68 -4.30
N LEU A 315 11.68 7.10 -5.37
CA LEU A 315 11.08 6.17 -6.34
C LEU A 315 12.09 5.19 -6.94
N SER A 316 13.37 5.58 -7.03
CA SER A 316 14.45 4.68 -7.48
C SER A 316 14.66 3.47 -6.58
N ASP A 317 14.28 3.55 -5.31
CA ASP A 317 14.40 2.46 -4.34
C ASP A 317 13.18 1.53 -4.33
N LEU A 318 12.09 1.92 -4.99
CA LEU A 318 10.88 1.11 -5.11
C LEU A 318 10.96 0.18 -6.32
N THR A 319 10.44 -1.03 -6.16
CA THR A 319 10.19 -1.94 -7.29
C THR A 319 8.96 -1.49 -8.08
N ALA A 320 8.65 -2.17 -9.18
CA ALA A 320 7.39 -1.97 -9.90
C ALA A 320 6.17 -2.29 -9.01
N SER A 321 6.25 -3.32 -8.16
CA SER A 321 5.24 -3.66 -7.16
C SER A 321 5.08 -2.51 -6.15
N GLY A 322 6.17 -2.09 -5.52
CA GLY A 322 6.13 -1.03 -4.50
C GLY A 322 5.63 0.32 -5.03
N THR A 323 6.04 0.68 -6.24
CA THR A 323 5.56 1.91 -6.91
C THR A 323 4.05 1.86 -7.11
N PHE A 324 3.53 0.77 -7.69
CA PHE A 324 2.10 0.60 -7.92
C PHE A 324 1.29 0.63 -6.62
N VAL A 325 1.77 -0.07 -5.58
CA VAL A 325 1.08 -0.16 -4.30
C VAL A 325 1.04 1.22 -3.62
N ARG A 326 2.18 1.92 -3.57
CA ARG A 326 2.26 3.29 -3.03
C ARG A 326 1.25 4.23 -3.70
N GLU A 327 1.18 4.22 -5.02
CA GLU A 327 0.23 5.06 -5.78
C GLU A 327 -1.23 4.74 -5.42
N ASN A 328 -1.58 3.47 -5.29
CA ASN A 328 -2.95 3.05 -4.97
C ASN A 328 -3.34 3.30 -3.50
N ILE A 329 -2.38 3.33 -2.56
CA ILE A 329 -2.65 3.74 -1.16
C ILE A 329 -2.88 5.26 -1.08
N ARG A 330 -2.01 6.06 -1.74
CA ARG A 330 -2.16 7.53 -1.78
C ARG A 330 -3.48 7.94 -2.44
N GLY A 331 -3.95 7.16 -3.41
CA GLY A 331 -5.11 7.47 -4.23
C GLY A 331 -4.92 8.76 -5.04
N ASN A 332 -5.98 9.26 -5.67
CA ASN A 332 -5.95 10.50 -6.47
C ASN A 332 -5.71 11.78 -5.65
N LYS A 333 -5.32 11.70 -4.37
CA LYS A 333 -5.12 12.87 -3.51
C LYS A 333 -3.79 13.59 -3.76
N ASP A 334 -2.90 13.02 -4.57
CA ASP A 334 -1.57 13.58 -4.80
C ASP A 334 -0.98 13.28 -6.19
N SER A 335 -1.81 12.89 -7.17
CA SER A 335 -1.37 12.70 -8.56
C SER A 335 -0.94 13.99 -9.26
N THR A 336 -1.03 15.14 -8.59
CA THR A 336 -0.56 16.44 -9.09
C THR A 336 0.84 16.82 -8.62
N LYS A 337 1.51 15.99 -7.79
CA LYS A 337 2.89 16.27 -7.37
C LYS A 337 3.95 15.35 -7.95
N ASP A 338 3.64 14.10 -8.30
CA ASP A 338 4.66 13.17 -8.82
C ASP A 338 4.06 12.05 -9.70
N GLY A 339 3.26 12.41 -10.71
CA GLY A 339 2.97 11.50 -11.83
C GLY A 339 4.00 11.72 -12.94
N PRO A 340 4.46 10.68 -13.68
CA PRO A 340 5.03 10.92 -14.99
C PRO A 340 3.92 11.51 -15.87
N GLU A 341 4.05 12.78 -16.22
CA GLU A 341 3.08 13.53 -17.02
C GLU A 341 2.69 12.70 -18.26
N THR A 342 1.43 12.27 -18.31
CA THR A 342 0.76 12.02 -19.58
C THR A 342 0.28 13.41 -20.02
N PRO A 343 0.78 13.98 -21.13
CA PRO A 343 0.36 15.31 -21.54
C PRO A 343 -1.14 15.35 -21.73
N ALA A 344 -1.77 16.38 -21.17
CA ALA A 344 -3.11 16.76 -21.57
C ALA A 344 -3.14 16.94 -23.10
N GLN A 345 -4.27 16.63 -23.70
CA GLN A 345 -4.52 16.94 -25.10
C GLN A 345 -4.58 18.47 -25.24
N ASP A 346 -3.42 19.10 -25.42
CA ASP A 346 -3.31 20.55 -25.49
C ASP A 346 -3.99 21.09 -26.75
N ASN A 347 -4.98 21.95 -26.54
CA ASN A 347 -5.34 22.95 -27.52
C ASN A 347 -4.13 23.89 -27.67
N PRO A 348 -3.65 24.16 -28.89
CA PRO A 348 -2.35 24.78 -29.10
C PRO A 348 -2.37 26.24 -28.62
N THR A 349 -1.77 26.48 -27.45
CA THR A 349 -1.32 27.80 -27.05
C THR A 349 0.06 28.03 -27.68
N GLN A 350 0.25 29.19 -28.31
CA GLN A 350 1.43 29.47 -29.13
C GLN A 350 2.66 29.72 -28.25
N GLU A 351 3.39 28.67 -27.88
CA GLU A 351 4.62 28.78 -27.08
C GLU A 351 5.78 29.39 -27.88
N LYS A 352 6.47 30.36 -27.28
CA LYS A 352 7.77 30.86 -27.76
C LYS A 352 8.87 29.88 -27.32
N GLY A 353 9.19 28.90 -28.17
CA GLY A 353 10.22 27.88 -27.87
C GLY A 353 10.22 26.70 -28.85
N VAL A 354 10.90 25.61 -28.50
CA VAL A 354 10.83 24.33 -29.22
C VAL A 354 9.56 23.60 -28.79
N SER A 355 8.71 23.24 -29.75
CA SER A 355 7.50 22.44 -29.52
C SER A 355 7.61 21.11 -30.24
N VAL A 356 6.93 20.07 -29.73
CA VAL A 356 6.72 18.82 -30.46
C VAL A 356 5.26 18.70 -30.91
N GLN A 357 5.07 18.40 -32.19
CA GLN A 357 3.77 17.99 -32.72
C GLN A 357 3.80 16.49 -32.95
N TYR A 358 2.68 15.80 -32.72
CA TYR A 358 2.58 14.37 -32.96
C TYR A 358 1.39 14.05 -33.84
N LYS A 359 1.49 12.98 -34.61
CA LYS A 359 0.35 12.34 -35.27
C LYS A 359 0.57 10.84 -35.40
N ALA A 360 -0.54 10.09 -35.46
CA ALA A 360 -0.49 8.71 -35.89
C ALA A 360 -0.23 8.67 -37.41
N GLY A 361 0.91 8.13 -37.81
CA GLY A 361 1.27 7.87 -39.20
C GLY A 361 0.61 6.62 -39.78
N ASP A 362 -0.02 5.81 -38.93
CA ASP A 362 -0.93 4.72 -39.32
C ASP A 362 -2.24 4.90 -38.54
N GLY A 363 -3.34 5.10 -39.27
CA GLY A 363 -4.69 5.25 -38.71
C GLY A 363 -5.50 3.95 -38.76
N SER A 364 -4.93 2.84 -39.24
CA SER A 364 -5.64 1.57 -39.36
C SER A 364 -5.76 0.88 -38.01
N VAL A 365 -7.00 0.71 -37.54
CA VAL A 365 -7.32 -0.03 -36.31
C VAL A 365 -7.01 -1.53 -36.37
N ASN A 366 -6.72 -2.05 -37.57
CA ASN A 366 -6.40 -3.46 -37.82
C ASN A 366 -4.91 -3.69 -38.11
N SER A 367 -4.09 -2.65 -38.04
CA SER A 367 -2.65 -2.77 -38.22
C SER A 367 -1.99 -3.37 -36.98
N ASN A 368 -0.97 -4.19 -37.19
CA ASN A 368 -0.09 -4.68 -36.13
C ASN A 368 1.14 -3.75 -35.93
N GLN A 369 1.13 -2.58 -36.55
CA GLN A 369 2.17 -1.56 -36.44
C GLN A 369 1.59 -0.29 -35.83
N ILE A 370 2.39 0.39 -35.01
CA ILE A 370 2.16 1.79 -34.64
C ILE A 370 3.22 2.64 -35.32
N ARG A 371 2.83 3.75 -35.94
CA ARG A 371 3.74 4.65 -36.66
C ARG A 371 3.66 6.07 -36.10
N PRO A 372 4.12 6.34 -34.87
CA PRO A 372 4.10 7.69 -34.35
C PRO A 372 5.03 8.58 -35.20
N GLN A 373 4.51 9.71 -35.66
CA GLN A 373 5.31 10.74 -36.34
C GLN A 373 5.42 11.94 -35.41
N LEU A 374 6.66 12.29 -35.06
CA LEU A 374 6.97 13.46 -34.26
C LEU A 374 7.56 14.54 -35.17
N HIS A 375 7.07 15.77 -35.03
CA HIS A 375 7.58 16.94 -35.73
C HIS A 375 8.04 17.96 -34.70
N ILE A 376 9.35 18.10 -34.57
CA ILE A 376 9.99 19.07 -33.69
C ILE A 376 10.03 20.40 -34.43
N LYS A 377 9.42 21.43 -33.84
CA LYS A 377 9.34 22.77 -34.43
C LYS A 377 9.97 23.79 -33.50
N ASN A 378 10.93 24.56 -34.01
CA ASN A 378 11.43 25.74 -33.32
C ASN A 378 10.52 26.93 -33.65
N ASN A 379 9.74 27.40 -32.67
CA ASN A 379 8.88 28.58 -32.79
C ASN A 379 9.54 29.86 -32.27
N GLY A 380 10.83 29.79 -31.88
CA GLY A 380 11.62 30.94 -31.43
C GLY A 380 12.45 31.58 -32.54
N ASN A 381 13.15 32.66 -32.19
CA ASN A 381 14.02 33.41 -33.12
C ASN A 381 15.52 33.07 -32.93
N THR A 382 15.82 32.11 -32.07
CA THR A 382 17.18 31.64 -31.75
C THR A 382 17.41 30.25 -32.34
N THR A 383 18.58 30.03 -32.93
CA THR A 383 19.00 28.71 -33.41
C THR A 383 19.13 27.73 -32.25
N VAL A 384 18.67 26.48 -32.45
CA VAL A 384 18.74 25.38 -31.48
C VAL A 384 19.59 24.26 -32.07
N ASP A 385 20.57 23.77 -31.31
CA ASP A 385 21.35 22.58 -31.68
C ASP A 385 20.52 21.31 -31.42
N LEU A 386 20.23 20.57 -32.48
CA LEU A 386 19.45 19.33 -32.40
C LEU A 386 20.14 18.24 -31.57
N LYS A 387 21.46 18.28 -31.40
CA LYS A 387 22.19 17.31 -30.55
C LYS A 387 21.79 17.39 -29.08
N GLY A 388 21.27 18.54 -28.63
CA GLY A 388 20.79 18.73 -27.25
C GLY A 388 19.30 18.43 -27.06
N VAL A 389 18.58 18.06 -28.12
CA VAL A 389 17.13 17.87 -28.07
C VAL A 389 16.82 16.38 -27.91
N THR A 390 16.07 16.03 -26.87
CA THR A 390 15.52 14.69 -26.67
C THR A 390 13.99 14.75 -26.71
N ALA A 391 13.38 13.74 -27.32
CA ALA A 391 11.93 13.57 -27.35
C ALA A 391 11.57 12.21 -26.74
N ARG A 392 10.51 12.18 -25.92
CA ARG A 392 10.02 10.97 -25.29
C ARG A 392 8.60 10.69 -25.77
N TYR A 393 8.33 9.43 -26.10
CA TYR A 393 7.03 8.96 -26.57
C TYR A 393 6.58 7.75 -25.74
N TRP A 394 5.31 7.74 -25.34
CA TRP A 394 4.72 6.67 -24.54
C TRP A 394 3.55 6.03 -25.29
N TYR A 395 3.44 4.70 -25.19
CA TYR A 395 2.29 3.94 -25.68
C TYR A 395 2.06 2.69 -24.83
N ASN A 396 0.86 2.13 -24.90
CA ASN A 396 0.51 0.88 -24.20
C ASN A 396 0.70 -0.32 -25.14
N ALA A 397 1.67 -1.19 -24.83
CA ALA A 397 2.01 -2.37 -25.62
C ALA A 397 1.12 -3.61 -25.34
N LYS A 398 0.25 -3.57 -24.32
CA LYS A 398 -0.60 -4.70 -23.86
C LYS A 398 0.15 -6.04 -23.81
N ASN A 399 1.38 -6.03 -23.30
CA ASN A 399 2.27 -7.19 -23.16
C ASN A 399 2.61 -7.96 -24.46
N LYS A 400 2.54 -7.30 -25.63
CA LYS A 400 3.04 -7.87 -26.89
C LYS A 400 4.53 -7.55 -27.07
N GLY A 401 5.31 -8.49 -27.61
CA GLY A 401 6.70 -8.23 -28.02
C GLY A 401 6.77 -7.12 -29.07
N GLN A 402 7.77 -6.25 -28.96
CA GLN A 402 7.89 -5.02 -29.76
C GLN A 402 9.19 -5.04 -30.56
N ASN A 403 9.10 -4.66 -31.84
CA ASN A 403 10.25 -4.31 -32.66
C ASN A 403 10.18 -2.82 -32.92
N PHE A 404 11.32 -2.14 -32.79
CA PHE A 404 11.41 -0.69 -32.96
C PHE A 404 12.31 -0.38 -34.15
N ASP A 405 11.84 0.55 -34.97
CA ASP A 405 12.60 1.16 -36.06
C ASP A 405 12.44 2.68 -35.94
N CYS A 406 13.53 3.41 -36.18
CA CYS A 406 13.52 4.87 -36.20
C CYS A 406 14.38 5.36 -37.36
N ASP A 407 13.71 5.92 -38.36
CA ASP A 407 14.33 6.34 -39.61
C ASP A 407 15.37 7.48 -39.46
N TYR A 408 15.20 8.34 -38.46
CA TYR A 408 15.87 9.66 -38.43
C TYR A 408 16.64 9.99 -37.14
N THR A 409 16.56 9.16 -36.10
CA THR A 409 17.29 9.40 -34.85
C THR A 409 17.68 8.10 -34.18
N GLN A 410 18.74 8.15 -33.36
CA GLN A 410 19.14 7.02 -32.54
C GLN A 410 18.13 6.84 -31.40
N ILE A 411 17.64 5.61 -31.23
CA ILE A 411 16.89 5.22 -30.03
C ILE A 411 17.90 5.10 -28.89
N GLY A 412 17.70 5.90 -27.84
CA GLY A 412 18.56 5.97 -26.65
C GLY A 412 18.04 5.17 -25.47
#